data_AF-A0A293MXA1-F1
#
_entry.id   AF-A0A293MXA1-F1
#
_cell.length_a   1.000
_cell.length_b   1.000
_cell.length_c   1.000
_cell.angle_alpha   90.00
_cell.angle_beta   90.00
_cell.angle_gamma   90.00
#
_symmetry.space_group_name_H-M   'P 1'
#
loop_
_entity.id
_entity.type
_entity.pdbx_description
1 polymer ?
#
loop_
_entity_poly.entity_id
_entity_poly.type
_entity_poly.pdbx_seq_one_letter_code
_entity_poly.pdbx_strand_id
1 'polypeptide(L)'
;MSSFTALDLAVQDVKSLKDFLTEAKDGVRTLATEVRETHSGDEMNAGFEKLKEYMVAIINIEQDARSLVDAAEAVKQQSLAGHVADNKMKDFLSQRFDAVRGSLKDPCHQRSYKELLQHIGADSEEELRTKRTDADVSLEVSDENRVWKDPITQANVRIPVKNSICGHIYDKESIHHYMKTTRNPRCPFVGCNNRRSLLKTELADDHYVLRKIQESQKAST
;
A
#
# COMPACT_ATOMS: atom_id res chain seq x y z
N MET A 1 34.19 -10.60 27.18
CA MET A 1 33.05 -10.86 26.28
C MET A 1 32.64 -9.52 25.69
N SER A 2 32.70 -9.37 24.37
CA SER A 2 32.29 -8.12 23.71
C SER A 2 30.78 -7.93 23.90
N SER A 3 30.36 -6.83 24.51
CA SER A 3 28.94 -6.51 24.70
C SER A 3 28.39 -5.89 23.42
N PHE A 4 27.39 -6.53 22.81
CA PHE A 4 26.73 -6.07 21.58
C PHE A 4 25.44 -5.29 21.84
N THR A 5 25.14 -4.93 23.09
CA THR A 5 23.86 -4.28 23.45
C THR A 5 23.58 -3.01 22.64
N ALA A 6 24.60 -2.16 22.42
CA ALA A 6 24.45 -0.95 21.61
C ALA A 6 24.15 -1.25 20.13
N LEU A 7 24.78 -2.30 19.58
CA LEU A 7 24.53 -2.75 18.22
C LEU A 7 23.12 -3.32 18.08
N ASP A 8 22.68 -4.11 19.06
CA ASP A 8 21.33 -4.71 19.06
C ASP A 8 20.24 -3.64 19.11
N LEU A 9 20.43 -2.57 19.89
CA LEU A 9 19.52 -1.42 19.91
C LEU A 9 19.49 -0.72 18.55
N ALA A 10 20.65 -0.41 17.96
CA ALA A 10 20.72 0.22 16.65
C ALA A 10 20.08 -0.64 15.53
N VAL A 11 20.29 -1.96 15.56
CA VAL A 11 19.65 -2.90 14.63
C VAL A 11 18.13 -2.89 14.80
N GLN A 12 17.65 -2.82 16.04
CA GLN A 12 16.22 -2.74 16.32
C GLN A 12 15.60 -1.44 15.81
N ASP A 13 16.29 -0.31 15.95
CA ASP A 13 15.86 0.98 15.41
C ASP A 13 15.76 0.93 13.88
N VAL A 14 16.78 0.38 13.21
CA VAL A 14 16.75 0.21 11.74
C VAL A 14 15.62 -0.73 11.29
N LYS A 15 15.33 -1.80 12.06
CA LYS A 15 14.20 -2.70 11.77
C LYS A 15 12.85 -1.97 11.86
N SER A 16 12.70 -1.05 12.80
CA SER A 16 11.46 -0.27 12.97
C SER A 16 11.16 0.67 11.79
N LEU A 17 12.18 1.09 11.04
CA LEU A 17 12.01 1.92 9.83
C LEU A 17 11.10 1.28 8.78
N LYS A 18 11.01 -0.06 8.76
CA LYS A 18 10.18 -0.80 7.81
C LYS A 18 8.71 -0.35 7.85
N ASP A 19 8.18 -0.07 9.04
CA ASP A 19 6.77 0.29 9.20
C ASP A 19 6.50 1.67 8.60
N PHE A 20 7.37 2.65 8.90
CA PHE A 20 7.33 3.99 8.32
C PHE A 20 7.53 3.98 6.79
N LEU A 21 8.43 3.14 6.28
CA LEU A 21 8.65 3.01 4.83
C LEU A 21 7.45 2.35 4.13
N THR A 22 6.73 1.46 4.82
CA THR A 22 5.48 0.88 4.30
C THR A 22 4.41 1.96 4.21
N GLU A 23 4.23 2.75 5.27
CA GLU A 23 3.31 3.89 5.27
C GLU A 23 3.67 4.93 4.20
N ALA A 24 4.96 5.21 4.00
CA ALA A 24 5.42 6.12 2.94
C ALA A 24 5.04 5.61 1.53
N LYS A 25 5.22 4.30 1.25
CA LYS A 25 4.78 3.69 -0.03
C LYS A 25 3.27 3.81 -0.21
N ASP A 26 2.49 3.60 0.85
CA ASP A 26 1.04 3.75 0.84
C ASP A 26 0.62 5.19 0.56
N GLY A 27 1.32 6.16 1.15
CA GLY A 27 1.16 7.59 0.88
C GLY A 27 1.43 7.96 -0.58
N VAL A 28 2.50 7.42 -1.18
CA VAL A 28 2.80 7.65 -2.62
C VAL A 28 1.69 7.10 -3.52
N ARG A 29 1.16 5.91 -3.23
CA ARG A 29 0.02 5.35 -4.00
C ARG A 29 -1.25 6.19 -3.83
N THR A 30 -1.48 6.69 -2.62
CA THR A 30 -2.61 7.60 -2.35
C THR A 30 -2.47 8.89 -3.15
N LEU A 31 -1.28 9.50 -3.15
CA LEU A 31 -0.99 10.69 -3.95
C LEU A 31 -1.12 10.44 -5.45
N ALA A 32 -0.76 9.26 -5.95
CA ALA A 32 -0.98 8.89 -7.35
C ALA A 32 -2.47 8.92 -7.72
N THR A 33 -3.31 8.44 -6.81
CA THR A 33 -4.77 8.49 -6.99
C THR A 33 -5.26 9.94 -7.00
N GLU A 34 -4.78 10.77 -6.09
CA GLU A 34 -5.15 12.20 -6.03
C GLU A 34 -4.68 12.97 -7.28
N VAL A 35 -3.44 12.78 -7.74
CA VAL A 35 -2.90 13.44 -8.95
C VAL A 35 -3.72 13.08 -10.18
N ARG A 36 -4.14 11.83 -10.31
CA ARG A 36 -5.04 11.37 -11.37
C ARG A 36 -6.38 12.10 -11.34
N GLU A 37 -6.84 12.47 -10.16
CA GLU A 37 -8.16 13.08 -9.97
C GLU A 37 -8.14 14.60 -10.13
N THR A 38 -7.01 15.25 -9.84
CA THR A 38 -6.89 16.72 -9.85
C THR A 38 -6.19 17.29 -11.08
N HIS A 39 -5.42 16.49 -11.81
CA HIS A 39 -4.67 16.94 -13.00
C HIS A 39 -5.03 16.11 -14.23
N SER A 40 -4.75 16.64 -15.42
CA SER A 40 -4.89 15.94 -16.70
C SER A 40 -3.75 16.30 -17.65
N GLY A 41 -3.51 15.47 -18.67
CA GLY A 41 -2.46 15.70 -19.67
C GLY A 41 -1.04 15.71 -19.08
N ASP A 42 -0.22 16.66 -19.52
CA ASP A 42 1.21 16.70 -19.21
C ASP A 42 1.53 16.91 -17.72
N GLU A 43 0.69 17.66 -16.99
CA GLU A 43 0.87 17.88 -15.55
C GLU A 43 0.66 16.60 -14.74
N MET A 44 -0.34 15.80 -15.11
CA MET A 44 -0.60 14.49 -14.50
C MET A 44 0.57 13.54 -14.75
N ASN A 45 1.06 13.48 -16.00
CA ASN A 45 2.20 12.63 -16.37
C ASN A 45 3.47 13.05 -15.62
N ALA A 46 3.77 14.34 -15.53
CA ALA A 46 4.90 14.85 -14.76
C ALA A 46 4.78 14.51 -13.25
N GLY A 47 3.56 14.54 -12.70
CA GLY A 47 3.28 14.09 -11.35
C GLY A 47 3.56 12.60 -11.16
N PHE A 48 3.12 11.76 -12.08
CA PHE A 48 3.37 10.31 -12.04
C PHE A 48 4.86 9.96 -12.14
N GLU A 49 5.63 10.63 -12.99
CA GLU A 49 7.08 10.41 -13.05
C GLU A 49 7.77 10.72 -11.71
N LYS A 50 7.42 11.84 -11.06
CA LYS A 50 7.93 12.14 -9.72
C LYS A 50 7.53 11.08 -8.70
N LEU A 51 6.30 10.59 -8.75
CA LEU A 51 5.84 9.55 -7.82
C LEU A 51 6.57 8.21 -8.05
N LYS A 52 6.90 7.86 -9.29
CA LYS A 52 7.77 6.71 -9.61
C LYS A 52 9.16 6.90 -8.99
N GLU A 53 9.77 8.07 -9.16
CA GLU A 53 11.08 8.38 -8.57
C GLU A 53 11.07 8.25 -7.05
N TYR A 54 10.07 8.81 -6.37
CA TYR A 54 9.92 8.69 -4.92
C TYR A 54 9.71 7.25 -4.46
N MET A 55 8.88 6.47 -5.17
CA MET A 55 8.66 5.06 -4.86
C MET A 55 9.97 4.26 -4.97
N VAL A 56 10.76 4.47 -6.03
CA VAL A 56 12.08 3.85 -6.19
C VAL A 56 13.02 4.26 -5.06
N ALA A 57 13.05 5.53 -4.67
CA ALA A 57 13.87 6.02 -3.57
C ALA A 57 13.49 5.34 -2.23
N ILE A 58 12.19 5.22 -1.91
CA ILE A 58 11.71 4.55 -0.71
C ILE A 58 12.10 3.07 -0.71
N ILE A 59 11.95 2.39 -1.86
CA ILE A 59 12.34 0.98 -2.02
C ILE A 59 13.85 0.81 -1.81
N ASN A 60 14.67 1.71 -2.35
CA ASN A 60 16.13 1.66 -2.15
C ASN A 60 16.51 1.82 -0.68
N ILE A 61 15.90 2.78 0.03
CA ILE A 61 16.13 2.96 1.48
C ILE A 61 15.73 1.70 2.25
N GLU A 62 14.60 1.07 1.88
CA GLU A 62 14.15 -0.17 2.49
C GLU A 62 15.12 -1.35 2.23
N GLN A 63 15.69 -1.42 1.03
CA GLN A 63 16.68 -2.43 0.65
C GLN A 63 18.02 -2.24 1.37
N ASP A 64 18.48 -0.99 1.48
CA ASP A 64 19.69 -0.63 2.22
C ASP A 64 19.52 -0.93 3.71
N ALA A 65 18.37 -0.60 4.30
CA ALA A 65 18.06 -0.93 5.69
C ALA A 65 18.12 -2.45 5.95
N ARG A 66 17.57 -3.26 5.04
CA ARG A 66 17.67 -4.73 5.12
C ARG A 66 19.12 -5.22 5.03
N SER A 67 19.89 -4.64 4.11
CA SER A 67 21.30 -4.99 3.90
C SER A 67 22.16 -4.62 5.11
N LEU A 68 21.88 -3.48 5.76
CA LEU A 68 22.54 -3.05 6.99
C LEU A 68 22.24 -3.98 8.16
N VAL A 69 20.97 -4.38 8.32
CA VAL A 69 20.56 -5.32 9.38
C VAL A 69 21.26 -6.67 9.19
N ASP A 70 21.27 -7.23 7.97
CA ASP A 70 21.97 -8.49 7.70
C ASP A 70 23.47 -8.37 7.98
N ALA A 71 24.11 -7.29 7.49
CA ALA A 71 25.54 -7.08 7.71
C ALA A 71 25.89 -6.94 9.20
N ALA A 72 25.09 -6.20 9.98
CA ALA A 72 25.29 -6.04 11.41
C ALA A 72 25.12 -7.36 12.19
N GLU A 73 24.12 -8.17 11.83
CA GLU A 73 23.89 -9.48 12.43
C GLU A 73 25.03 -10.46 12.08
N ALA A 74 25.50 -10.47 10.83
CA ALA A 74 26.63 -11.28 10.39
C ALA A 74 27.93 -10.90 11.13
N VAL A 75 28.18 -9.60 11.31
CA VAL A 75 29.31 -9.08 12.09
C VAL A 75 29.28 -9.62 13.53
N LYS A 76 28.12 -9.53 14.18
CA LYS A 76 27.93 -10.05 15.54
C LYS A 76 28.20 -11.56 15.60
N GLN A 77 27.66 -12.33 14.66
CA GLN A 77 27.88 -13.77 14.60
C GLN A 77 29.36 -14.16 14.41
N GLN A 78 30.06 -13.49 13.50
CA GLN A 78 31.47 -13.80 13.23
C GLN A 78 32.41 -13.36 14.36
N SER A 79 32.08 -12.27 15.06
CA SER A 79 32.82 -11.85 16.25
C SER A 79 32.62 -12.83 17.41
N LEU A 80 31.39 -13.33 17.63
CA LEU A 80 31.11 -14.37 18.63
C LEU A 80 31.80 -15.70 18.30
N ALA A 81 31.94 -16.05 17.02
CA ALA A 81 32.66 -17.23 16.56
C ALA A 81 34.20 -17.07 16.62
N GLY A 82 34.73 -15.88 16.95
CA GLY A 82 36.16 -15.59 16.96
C GLY A 82 36.82 -15.59 15.58
N HIS A 83 36.03 -15.46 14.50
CA HIS A 83 36.49 -15.58 13.12
C HIS A 83 37.00 -14.27 12.52
N VAL A 84 36.69 -13.12 13.14
CA VAL A 84 37.08 -11.78 12.64
C VAL A 84 37.79 -11.00 13.73
N ALA A 85 39.00 -10.53 13.43
CA ALA A 85 39.71 -9.58 14.26
C ALA A 85 39.00 -8.22 14.22
N ASP A 86 38.93 -7.52 15.35
CA ASP A 86 38.20 -6.24 15.50
C ASP A 86 38.57 -5.20 14.44
N ASN A 87 39.83 -5.17 13.99
CA ASN A 87 40.32 -4.25 12.97
C ASN A 87 39.80 -4.52 11.55
N LYS A 88 39.17 -5.67 11.29
CA LYS A 88 38.55 -6.04 10.00
C LYS A 88 37.03 -5.97 10.00
N MET A 89 36.42 -5.64 11.15
CA MET A 89 34.97 -5.65 11.33
C MET A 89 34.25 -4.67 10.39
N LYS A 90 34.85 -3.49 10.17
CA LYS A 90 34.34 -2.47 9.24
C LYS A 90 34.35 -2.94 7.78
N ASP A 91 35.43 -3.59 7.38
CA ASP A 91 35.58 -4.09 6.00
C ASP A 91 34.61 -5.24 5.74
N PHE A 92 34.47 -6.15 6.72
CA PHE A 92 33.50 -7.24 6.65
C PHE A 92 32.06 -6.72 6.58
N LEU A 93 31.71 -5.71 7.39
CA LEU A 93 30.40 -5.06 7.35
C LEU A 93 30.12 -4.47 5.97
N SER A 94 31.06 -3.70 5.42
CA SER A 94 30.90 -3.07 4.10
C SER A 94 30.76 -4.12 2.99
N GLN A 95 31.60 -5.15 3.00
CA GLN A 95 31.55 -6.24 2.03
C GLN A 95 30.23 -7.01 2.09
N ARG A 96 29.74 -7.32 3.30
CA ARG A 96 28.48 -8.03 3.49
C ARG A 96 27.29 -7.17 3.05
N PHE A 97 27.31 -5.88 3.38
CA PHE A 97 26.31 -4.92 2.93
C PHE A 97 26.22 -4.88 1.40
N ASP A 98 27.35 -4.70 0.70
CA ASP A 98 27.38 -4.64 -0.76
C ASP A 98 26.96 -5.95 -1.42
N ALA A 99 27.35 -7.10 -0.84
CA ALA A 99 26.96 -8.41 -1.34
C ALA A 99 25.45 -8.66 -1.24
N VAL A 100 24.84 -8.29 -0.10
CA VAL A 100 23.38 -8.41 0.08
C VAL A 100 22.68 -7.43 -0.85
N ARG A 101 23.09 -6.16 -0.86
CA ARG A 101 22.51 -5.12 -1.72
C ARG A 101 22.53 -5.50 -3.20
N GLY A 102 23.66 -6.03 -3.70
CA GLY A 102 23.80 -6.48 -5.08
C GLY A 102 22.94 -7.71 -5.44
N SER A 103 22.46 -8.46 -4.45
CA SER A 103 21.57 -9.62 -4.66
C SER A 103 20.08 -9.25 -4.64
N LEU A 104 19.74 -8.04 -4.21
CA LEU A 104 18.35 -7.61 -4.10
C LEU A 104 17.76 -7.34 -5.48
N LYS A 105 16.44 -7.55 -5.57
CA LYS A 105 15.70 -7.32 -6.81
C LYS A 105 15.71 -5.83 -7.13
N ASP A 106 15.82 -5.54 -8.42
CA ASP A 106 15.67 -4.19 -8.94
C ASP A 106 14.36 -3.55 -8.42
N PRO A 107 14.39 -2.27 -7.99
CA PRO A 107 13.23 -1.58 -7.43
C PRO A 107 11.97 -1.65 -8.30
N CYS A 108 12.10 -1.65 -9.62
CA CYS A 108 10.98 -1.69 -10.55
C CYS A 108 10.26 -3.05 -10.54
N HIS A 109 10.92 -4.11 -10.08
CA HIS A 109 10.32 -5.45 -9.95
C HIS A 109 9.67 -5.69 -8.58
N GLN A 110 9.77 -4.74 -7.65
CA GLN A 110 9.09 -4.85 -6.36
C GLN A 110 7.57 -4.72 -6.52
N ARG A 111 6.83 -5.46 -5.70
CA ARG A 111 5.36 -5.45 -5.70
C ARG A 111 4.81 -4.03 -5.56
N SER A 112 5.36 -3.23 -4.64
CA SER A 112 4.89 -1.85 -4.39
C SER A 112 5.06 -0.93 -5.60
N TYR A 113 6.10 -1.13 -6.41
CA TYR A 113 6.29 -0.38 -7.65
C TYR A 113 5.27 -0.82 -8.71
N LYS A 114 5.07 -2.14 -8.88
CA LYS A 114 4.05 -2.67 -9.79
C LYS A 114 2.64 -2.21 -9.44
N GLU A 115 2.29 -2.20 -8.16
CA GLU A 115 1.02 -1.66 -7.68
C GLU A 115 0.88 -0.16 -8.02
N LEU A 116 1.94 0.63 -7.84
CA LEU A 116 1.94 2.04 -8.26
C LEU A 116 1.70 2.17 -9.78
N LEU A 117 2.34 1.35 -10.61
CA LEU A 117 2.15 1.35 -12.07
C LEU A 117 0.67 1.10 -12.45
N GLN A 118 0.02 0.14 -11.79
CA GLN A 118 -1.41 -0.11 -11.96
C GLN A 118 -2.25 1.12 -11.59
N HIS A 119 -1.92 1.79 -10.48
CA HIS A 119 -2.61 3.01 -10.05
C HIS A 119 -2.42 4.20 -10.98
N ILE A 120 -1.33 4.27 -11.74
CA ILE A 120 -1.08 5.34 -12.72
C ILE A 120 -1.45 4.95 -14.15
N GLY A 121 -1.90 3.71 -14.39
CA GLY A 121 -2.36 3.25 -15.71
C GLY A 121 -1.21 3.12 -16.71
N ALA A 122 0.02 3.09 -16.19
CA ALA A 122 1.21 2.77 -16.95
C ALA A 122 1.40 1.26 -16.87
N ASP A 123 0.50 0.49 -17.47
CA ASP A 123 0.85 -0.88 -17.85
C ASP A 123 1.98 -0.73 -18.88
N SER A 124 3.21 -0.92 -18.42
CA SER A 124 4.39 -0.91 -19.26
C SER A 124 4.13 -1.77 -20.49
N GLU A 125 4.32 -1.19 -21.68
CA GLU A 125 4.20 -1.90 -22.96
C GLU A 125 5.09 -3.17 -23.05
N GLU A 126 5.99 -3.39 -22.08
CA GLU A 126 6.74 -4.63 -21.91
C GLU A 126 5.91 -5.83 -21.40
N GLU A 127 4.88 -5.67 -20.56
CA GLU A 127 4.06 -6.82 -20.11
C GLU A 127 2.98 -7.22 -21.14
N LEU A 128 2.70 -6.37 -22.15
CA LEU A 128 1.78 -6.67 -23.25
C LEU A 128 2.34 -7.67 -24.28
N ARG A 129 3.66 -7.91 -24.32
CA ARG A 129 4.26 -8.90 -25.23
C ARG A 129 4.17 -10.34 -24.74
N THR A 130 3.95 -10.56 -23.43
CA THR A 130 3.92 -11.91 -22.83
C THR A 130 2.53 -12.42 -22.49
N LYS A 131 1.48 -11.59 -22.56
CA LYS A 131 0.09 -11.98 -22.26
C LYS A 131 -0.82 -12.24 -23.47
N ARG A 132 -0.29 -12.22 -24.70
CA ARG A 132 -1.08 -12.47 -25.93
C ARG A 132 -1.50 -13.94 -26.17
N THR A 133 -1.38 -14.81 -25.18
CA THR A 133 -1.90 -16.18 -25.24
C THR A 133 -2.57 -16.54 -23.93
N ASP A 134 -3.73 -15.95 -23.65
CA ASP A 134 -4.97 -16.69 -23.44
C ASP A 134 -6.08 -15.73 -23.02
N ALA A 135 -7.24 -15.98 -23.60
CA ALA A 135 -8.42 -15.13 -23.59
C ALA A 135 -8.99 -14.91 -22.19
N ASP A 136 -9.31 -13.66 -21.86
CA ASP A 136 -10.69 -13.27 -21.53
C ASP A 136 -10.85 -11.76 -21.72
N VAL A 137 -11.97 -11.37 -22.32
CA VAL A 137 -12.30 -9.98 -22.63
C VAL A 137 -12.81 -9.32 -21.35
N SER A 138 -11.94 -8.57 -20.65
CA SER A 138 -12.44 -7.70 -19.58
C SER A 138 -12.86 -6.38 -20.19
N LEU A 139 -14.18 -6.21 -20.34
CA LEU A 139 -14.84 -4.95 -20.64
C LEU A 139 -14.33 -3.86 -19.69
N GLU A 140 -13.60 -2.89 -20.20
CA GLU A 140 -13.32 -1.62 -19.51
C GLU A 140 -14.65 -0.85 -19.40
N VAL A 141 -15.15 -0.69 -18.18
CA VAL A 141 -16.27 0.21 -17.89
C VAL A 141 -15.67 1.53 -17.45
N SER A 142 -15.78 2.56 -18.30
CA SER A 142 -15.43 3.95 -17.97
C SER A 142 -16.18 4.39 -16.72
N ASP A 143 -15.44 4.75 -15.66
CA ASP A 143 -15.96 5.04 -14.31
C ASP A 143 -16.49 6.48 -14.19
N GLU A 144 -17.07 7.04 -15.26
CA GLU A 144 -17.43 8.47 -15.30
C GLU A 144 -18.73 8.81 -14.55
N ASN A 145 -19.49 7.84 -14.04
CA ASN A 145 -20.76 8.13 -13.34
C ASN A 145 -21.14 7.11 -12.24
N ARG A 146 -20.18 6.57 -11.49
CA ARG A 146 -20.50 5.55 -10.47
C ARG A 146 -21.33 6.14 -9.32
N VAL A 147 -22.64 5.88 -9.35
CA VAL A 147 -23.55 6.23 -8.25
C VAL A 147 -23.43 5.18 -7.14
N TRP A 148 -22.94 5.57 -5.97
CA TRP A 148 -22.93 4.70 -4.79
C TRP A 148 -24.35 4.49 -4.28
N LYS A 149 -24.84 3.26 -4.41
CA LYS A 149 -26.13 2.81 -3.91
C LYS A 149 -25.97 2.10 -2.58
N ASP A 150 -26.76 2.50 -1.60
CA ASP A 150 -26.79 1.83 -0.30
C ASP A 150 -27.46 0.46 -0.43
N PRO A 151 -26.80 -0.66 -0.05
CA PRO A 151 -27.39 -2.00 -0.18
C PRO A 151 -28.65 -2.20 0.68
N ILE A 152 -28.88 -1.37 1.71
CA ILE A 152 -30.06 -1.46 2.58
C ILE A 152 -31.24 -0.70 1.97
N THR A 153 -31.06 0.57 1.64
CA THR A 153 -32.16 1.45 1.18
C THR A 153 -32.30 1.52 -0.33
N GLN A 154 -31.30 1.09 -1.10
CA GLN A 154 -31.17 1.28 -2.56
C GLN A 154 -31.21 2.76 -2.99
N ALA A 155 -31.11 3.68 -2.02
CA ALA A 155 -30.97 5.11 -2.25
C ALA A 155 -29.50 5.45 -2.52
N ASN A 156 -29.28 6.67 -3.02
CA ASN A 156 -27.92 7.17 -3.19
C ASN A 156 -27.32 7.42 -1.80
N VAL A 157 -26.11 6.92 -1.58
CA VAL A 157 -25.35 7.16 -0.35
C VAL A 157 -25.08 8.66 -0.24
N ARG A 158 -25.27 9.22 0.96
CA ARG A 158 -25.00 10.63 1.26
C ARG A 158 -23.78 10.77 2.15
N ILE A 159 -23.72 9.95 3.21
CA ILE A 159 -22.59 9.93 4.15
C ILE A 159 -22.02 8.51 4.14
N PRO A 160 -20.98 8.24 3.34
CA PRO A 160 -20.46 6.90 3.18
C PRO A 160 -19.66 6.45 4.40
N VAL A 161 -19.92 5.23 4.83
CA VAL A 161 -19.12 4.50 5.81
C VAL A 161 -18.72 3.15 5.25
N LYS A 162 -17.48 2.74 5.50
CA LYS A 162 -16.88 1.51 4.97
C LYS A 162 -16.58 0.53 6.10
N ASN A 163 -16.88 -0.74 5.88
CA ASN A 163 -16.44 -1.81 6.76
C ASN A 163 -14.96 -2.15 6.50
N SER A 164 -14.09 -2.05 7.50
CA SER A 164 -12.66 -2.34 7.38
C SER A 164 -12.32 -3.81 7.08
N ILE A 165 -13.25 -4.75 7.33
CA ILE A 165 -13.06 -6.18 7.09
C ILE A 165 -13.38 -6.59 5.66
N CYS A 166 -14.48 -6.07 5.08
CA CYS A 166 -14.95 -6.47 3.73
C CYS A 166 -14.92 -5.37 2.68
N GLY A 167 -14.63 -4.13 3.05
CA GLY A 167 -14.52 -3.00 2.13
C GLY A 167 -15.83 -2.45 1.58
N HIS A 168 -17.00 -3.03 1.91
CA HIS A 168 -18.29 -2.55 1.44
C HIS A 168 -18.70 -1.22 2.09
N ILE A 169 -19.37 -0.39 1.29
CA ILE A 169 -19.80 0.97 1.65
C ILE A 169 -21.31 1.00 1.87
N TYR A 170 -21.73 1.78 2.86
CA TYR A 170 -23.12 2.00 3.24
C TYR A 170 -23.38 3.48 3.46
N ASP A 171 -24.65 3.86 3.48
CA ASP A 171 -25.02 5.13 4.09
C ASP A 171 -24.95 5.03 5.63
N LYS A 172 -24.37 6.05 6.27
CA LYS A 172 -24.15 6.09 7.71
C LYS A 172 -25.43 5.90 8.49
N GLU A 173 -26.53 6.55 8.10
CA GLU A 173 -27.77 6.46 8.86
C GLU A 173 -28.40 5.07 8.73
N SER A 174 -28.41 4.53 7.50
CA SER A 174 -29.06 3.25 7.22
C SER A 174 -28.34 2.07 7.90
N ILE A 175 -27.01 2.02 7.85
CA ILE A 175 -26.25 0.93 8.47
C ILE A 175 -26.34 0.98 10.01
N HIS A 176 -26.33 2.17 10.60
CA HIS A 176 -26.50 2.32 12.04
C HIS A 176 -27.89 1.90 12.49
N HIS A 177 -28.92 2.18 11.70
CA HIS A 177 -30.27 1.69 11.97
C HIS A 177 -30.34 0.16 11.84
N TYR A 178 -29.82 -0.41 10.75
CA TYR A 178 -29.78 -1.85 10.50
C TYR A 178 -29.09 -2.62 11.63
N MET A 179 -27.96 -2.11 12.13
CA MET A 179 -27.23 -2.71 13.25
C MET A 179 -27.97 -2.66 14.58
N LYS A 180 -28.88 -1.69 14.76
CA LYS A 180 -29.70 -1.58 15.98
C LYS A 180 -30.93 -2.48 15.93
N THR A 181 -31.53 -2.69 14.76
CA THR A 181 -32.80 -3.41 14.60
C THR A 181 -32.63 -4.89 14.29
N THR A 182 -31.46 -5.29 13.77
CA THR A 182 -31.20 -6.69 13.37
C THR A 182 -30.44 -7.44 14.44
N ARG A 183 -30.92 -8.64 14.80
CA ARG A 183 -30.20 -9.56 15.68
C ARG A 183 -29.02 -10.18 14.90
N ASN A 184 -27.79 -9.94 15.34
CA ASN A 184 -26.54 -10.35 14.67
C ASN A 184 -26.41 -9.80 13.24
N PRO A 185 -26.32 -8.47 13.06
CA PRO A 185 -26.28 -7.82 11.76
C PRO A 185 -25.07 -8.32 10.96
N ARG A 186 -25.27 -8.83 9.75
CA ARG A 186 -24.17 -9.19 8.83
C ARG A 186 -24.04 -8.13 7.74
N CYS A 187 -22.99 -8.23 6.93
CA CYS A 187 -22.87 -7.39 5.75
C CYS A 187 -24.13 -7.52 4.86
N PRO A 188 -24.88 -6.43 4.60
CA PRO A 188 -26.07 -6.42 3.75
C PRO A 188 -25.79 -6.68 2.26
N PHE A 189 -24.51 -6.63 1.85
CA PHE A 189 -24.12 -6.85 0.47
C PHE A 189 -24.27 -8.33 0.10
N VAL A 190 -25.08 -8.60 -0.92
CA VAL A 190 -25.37 -9.97 -1.37
C VAL A 190 -24.08 -10.63 -1.85
N GLY A 191 -23.79 -11.83 -1.34
CA GLY A 191 -22.57 -12.56 -1.69
C GLY A 191 -21.31 -12.14 -0.93
N CYS A 192 -21.42 -11.29 0.10
CA CYS A 192 -20.26 -10.94 0.91
C CYS A 192 -19.67 -12.17 1.64
N ASN A 193 -18.36 -12.37 1.49
CA ASN A 193 -17.63 -13.46 2.15
C ASN A 193 -17.41 -13.23 3.65
N ASN A 194 -17.64 -12.02 4.18
CA ASN A 194 -17.56 -11.76 5.61
C ASN A 194 -18.81 -12.30 6.32
N ARG A 195 -18.65 -13.43 7.00
CA ARG A 195 -19.73 -14.10 7.75
C ARG A 195 -19.85 -13.64 9.22
N ARG A 196 -18.98 -12.73 9.67
CA ARG A 196 -19.00 -12.19 11.05
C ARG A 196 -20.10 -11.15 11.19
N SER A 197 -20.56 -10.96 12.43
CA SER A 197 -21.46 -9.86 12.75
C SER A 197 -20.72 -8.53 12.65
N LEU A 198 -21.37 -7.52 12.08
CA LEU A 198 -20.85 -6.16 11.98
C LEU A 198 -20.63 -5.58 13.36
N LEU A 199 -19.47 -4.94 13.56
CA LEU A 199 -19.15 -4.15 14.74
C LEU A 199 -19.04 -2.67 14.38
N LYS A 200 -19.52 -1.80 15.28
CA LYS A 200 -19.49 -0.35 15.05
C LYS A 200 -18.05 0.17 14.94
N THR A 201 -17.11 -0.46 15.65
CA THR A 201 -15.67 -0.18 15.60
C THR A 201 -15.01 -0.56 14.28
N GLU A 202 -15.66 -1.38 13.45
CA GLU A 202 -15.18 -1.80 12.14
C GLU A 202 -15.76 -0.93 11.00
N LEU A 203 -16.65 0.01 11.32
CA LEU A 203 -17.19 0.99 10.37
C LEU A 203 -16.44 2.31 10.50
N ALA A 204 -15.70 2.67 9.44
CA ALA A 204 -14.97 3.93 9.35
C ALA A 204 -15.65 4.86 8.33
N ASP A 205 -15.59 6.17 8.57
CA ASP A 205 -16.04 7.16 7.58
C ASP A 205 -15.16 7.07 6.32
N ASP A 206 -15.80 7.02 5.14
CA ASP A 206 -15.09 6.94 3.86
C ASP A 206 -14.96 8.33 3.24
N HIS A 207 -13.95 9.08 3.67
CA HIS A 207 -13.72 10.45 3.22
C HIS A 207 -13.49 10.56 1.71
N TYR A 208 -12.97 9.50 1.08
CA TYR A 208 -12.77 9.44 -0.37
C TYR A 208 -14.12 9.41 -1.11
N VAL A 209 -14.99 8.46 -0.78
CA VAL A 209 -16.32 8.36 -1.42
C VAL A 209 -17.19 9.58 -1.09
N LEU A 210 -17.04 10.15 0.10
CA LEU A 210 -17.77 11.37 0.47
C LEU A 210 -17.39 12.53 -0.46
N ARG A 211 -16.09 12.68 -0.74
CA ARG A 211 -15.59 13.71 -1.66
C ARG A 211 -16.15 13.52 -3.06
N LYS A 212 -16.12 12.29 -3.60
CA LYS A 212 -16.67 11.97 -4.93
C LYS A 212 -18.16 12.26 -5.05
N ILE A 213 -18.94 11.91 -4.02
CA ILE A 213 -20.37 12.22 -4.00
C ILE A 213 -20.59 13.74 -4.05
N GLN A 214 -19.82 14.52 -3.29
CA GLN A 214 -19.91 15.99 -3.29
C GLN A 214 -19.49 16.62 -4.63
N GLU A 215 -18.45 16.09 -5.27
CA GLU A 215 -17.98 16.55 -6.59
C GLU A 215 -19.04 16.29 -7.68
N SER A 216 -19.66 15.11 -7.67
CA SER A 216 -20.74 14.77 -8.62
C SER A 216 -21.98 15.66 -8.48
N GLN A 217 -22.30 16.09 -7.25
CA GLN A 217 -23.42 17.00 -6.97
C GLN A 217 -23.12 18.42 -7.45
N LYS A 218 -21.88 18.89 -7.28
CA LYS A 218 -21.43 20.21 -7.76
C LYS A 218 -21.39 20.29 -9.29
N ALA A 219 -21.03 19.21 -9.98
CA ALA A 219 -21.04 19.16 -11.44
C ALA A 219 -22.45 19.11 -12.05
N SER A 220 -23.48 18.81 -11.25
CA SER A 220 -24.88 18.71 -11.68
C SER A 220 -25.72 19.96 -11.34
N THR A 221 -25.09 21.02 -10.81
CA THR A 221 -25.74 22.29 -10.44
C THR A 221 -25.26 23.40 -11.37
#